data_AF-A0AA39KNH8-F1
#
_entry.id   AF-A0AA39KNH8-F1
#
_cell.length_a   1.000
_cell.length_b   1.000
_cell.length_c   1.000
_cell.angle_alpha   90.00
_cell.angle_beta   90.00
_cell.angle_gamma   90.00
#
_symmetry.space_group_name_H-M   'P 1'
#
loop_
_entity.id
_entity.type
_entity.pdbx_description
1 polymer ?
#
loop_
_entity_poly.entity_id
_entity_poly.type
_entity_poly.pdbx_seq_one_letter_code
_entity_poly.pdbx_strand_id
1 'polypeptide(L)'
;MGDRGNMSCGDFMSCETLILLVTIGLIVSNPKYSIINLIFYLIISSCIYLHHASNNAVIKPLFYPESSGINEVKLFWIAVMGFIIHSFVHSNIISYSTSNQNSILRIIIQLWIMISAMLHRPHNIILLPMQLITCKIISDSLQFNNNKVMKFYANYCIGNVFYFYQGNSNSLATVDVAAGYVGLQSFILPITTIFICINTFSAPILAYLMTLHDEITSRELNRTVGEKIFLLNRLFTLFKFLPLSVYTIIITIMRYHLFVWSVFSPKLLYEAMYSTVLFITMFTMQSILSFTRNERLE
;
A
#
# COMPACT_ATOMS: atom_id res chain seq x y z
N MET A 1 11.63 43.69 -10.93
CA MET A 1 10.17 43.84 -10.78
C MET A 1 9.55 42.68 -11.54
N GLY A 2 9.38 41.54 -10.88
CA GLY A 2 8.08 40.99 -10.46
C GLY A 2 7.80 39.80 -11.40
N ASP A 3 7.72 38.53 -11.00
CA ASP A 3 7.15 37.95 -9.80
C ASP A 3 8.03 36.81 -9.26
N ARG A 4 8.46 36.91 -8.00
CA ARG A 4 8.69 35.72 -7.17
C ARG A 4 7.32 35.29 -6.65
N GLY A 5 6.52 34.72 -7.55
CA GLY A 5 5.17 34.26 -7.26
C GLY A 5 5.22 32.93 -6.53
N ASN A 6 5.02 32.97 -5.22
CA ASN A 6 4.62 31.86 -4.35
C ASN A 6 5.40 30.54 -4.50
N MET A 7 6.48 30.41 -3.71
CA MET A 7 6.91 29.09 -3.24
C MET A 7 5.72 28.44 -2.54
N SER A 8 5.10 27.48 -3.20
CA SER A 8 4.00 26.72 -2.62
C SER A 8 4.60 25.66 -1.71
N CYS A 9 3.91 25.28 -0.64
CA CYS A 9 4.32 24.21 0.28
C CYS A 9 4.68 22.87 -0.40
N GLY A 10 4.42 22.70 -1.71
CA GLY A 10 4.85 21.54 -2.49
C GLY A 10 6.35 21.50 -2.84
N ASP A 11 7.07 22.62 -2.73
CA ASP A 11 8.44 22.75 -3.26
C ASP A 11 9.52 22.05 -2.40
N PHE A 12 9.29 21.88 -1.10
CA PHE A 12 10.23 21.22 -0.17
C PHE A 12 10.00 19.70 -0.05
N MET A 13 8.84 19.21 -0.48
CA MET A 13 8.33 17.91 -0.03
C MET A 13 8.85 16.73 -0.85
N SER A 14 9.49 16.95 -2.00
CA SER A 14 9.83 15.86 -2.93
C SER A 14 11.15 15.16 -2.66
N CYS A 15 12.23 15.84 -2.27
CA CYS A 15 13.50 15.15 -2.04
C CYS A 15 13.51 14.35 -0.72
N GLU A 16 12.90 14.90 0.32
CA GLU A 16 12.79 14.23 1.62
C GLU A 16 11.90 12.98 1.56
N THR A 17 10.84 13.01 0.73
CA THR A 17 9.96 11.85 0.53
C THR A 17 10.63 10.72 -0.23
N LEU A 18 11.51 11.02 -1.20
CA LEU A 18 12.33 10.01 -1.87
C LEU A 18 13.32 9.37 -0.91
N ILE A 19 14.00 10.18 -0.09
CA ILE A 19 14.94 9.70 0.93
C ILE A 19 14.20 8.82 1.95
N LEU A 20 13.01 9.21 2.38
CA LEU A 20 12.15 8.42 3.25
C LEU A 20 11.69 7.11 2.60
N LEU A 21 11.36 7.11 1.30
CA LEU A 21 10.97 5.90 0.59
C LEU A 21 12.14 4.92 0.44
N VAL A 22 13.33 5.43 0.11
CA VAL A 22 14.56 4.62 0.01
C VAL A 22 14.97 4.08 1.37
N THR A 23 14.98 4.91 2.42
CA THR A 23 15.31 4.47 3.79
C THR A 23 14.35 3.40 4.30
N ILE A 24 13.09 3.43 3.88
CA ILE A 24 12.10 2.42 4.26
C ILE A 24 12.17 1.16 3.43
N GLY A 25 12.47 1.28 2.13
CA GLY A 25 12.89 0.14 1.32
C GLY A 25 14.03 -0.62 2.02
N LEU A 26 15.00 0.12 2.58
CA LEU A 26 16.10 -0.45 3.37
C LEU A 26 15.67 -1.01 4.74
N ILE A 27 14.76 -0.38 5.47
CA ILE A 27 14.25 -0.88 6.76
C ILE A 27 13.44 -2.18 6.59
N VAL A 28 12.67 -2.29 5.51
CA VAL A 28 11.91 -3.50 5.17
C VAL A 28 12.82 -4.57 4.55
N SER A 29 13.91 -4.15 3.88
CA SER A 29 14.91 -5.06 3.31
C SER A 29 15.75 -5.72 4.40
N ASN A 30 16.22 -6.94 4.12
CA ASN A 30 17.15 -7.62 5.00
C ASN A 30 18.51 -6.89 5.03
N PRO A 31 19.15 -6.70 6.20
CA PRO A 31 20.39 -5.94 6.34
C PRO A 31 21.59 -6.56 5.63
N LYS A 32 21.49 -7.84 5.25
CA LYS A 32 22.56 -8.56 4.54
C LYS A 32 22.70 -8.18 3.06
N TYR A 33 21.75 -7.43 2.49
CA TYR A 33 21.73 -7.08 1.07
C TYR A 33 21.32 -5.63 0.89
N SER A 34 22.30 -4.74 0.95
CA SER A 34 22.07 -3.31 0.85
C SER A 34 22.24 -2.79 -0.57
N ILE A 35 23.32 -3.13 -1.27
CA ILE A 35 23.75 -2.32 -2.45
C ILE A 35 22.85 -2.52 -3.67
N ILE A 36 22.53 -3.75 -4.09
CA ILE A 36 21.71 -3.97 -5.29
C ILE A 36 20.26 -3.50 -5.05
N ASN A 37 19.69 -3.81 -3.88
CA ASN A 37 18.36 -3.30 -3.51
C ASN A 37 18.35 -1.77 -3.41
N LEU A 38 19.39 -1.15 -2.86
CA LEU A 38 19.57 0.30 -2.84
C LEU A 38 19.56 0.88 -4.26
N ILE A 39 20.28 0.26 -5.21
CA ILE A 39 20.29 0.69 -6.61
C ILE A 39 18.87 0.64 -7.19
N PHE A 40 18.11 -0.45 -6.98
CA PHE A 40 16.72 -0.51 -7.40
C PHE A 40 15.85 0.56 -6.74
N TYR A 41 15.97 0.76 -5.42
CA TYR A 41 15.22 1.81 -4.72
C TYR A 41 15.55 3.21 -5.26
N LEU A 42 16.82 3.51 -5.53
CA LEU A 42 17.24 4.78 -6.12
C LEU A 42 16.68 4.97 -7.54
N ILE A 43 16.75 3.94 -8.39
CA ILE A 43 16.18 3.99 -9.75
C ILE A 43 14.67 4.21 -9.67
N ILE A 44 13.94 3.38 -8.91
CA ILE A 44 12.48 3.46 -8.78
C ILE A 44 12.05 4.81 -8.21
N SER A 45 12.73 5.28 -7.16
CA SER A 45 12.49 6.59 -6.56
C SER A 45 12.73 7.70 -7.57
N SER A 46 13.82 7.63 -8.36
CA SER A 46 14.09 8.61 -9.41
C SER A 46 13.00 8.64 -10.48
N CYS A 47 12.46 7.48 -10.89
CA CYS A 47 11.34 7.43 -11.85
C CYS A 47 10.09 8.12 -11.31
N ILE A 48 9.74 7.86 -10.04
CA ILE A 48 8.60 8.49 -9.38
C ILE A 48 8.79 10.01 -9.35
N TYR A 49 9.98 10.49 -8.98
CA TYR A 49 10.31 11.92 -8.99
C TYR A 49 10.17 12.54 -10.37
N LEU A 50 10.79 11.93 -11.40
CA LEU A 50 10.77 12.44 -12.76
C LEU A 50 9.35 12.45 -13.33
N HIS A 51 8.53 11.46 -13.02
CA HIS A 51 7.12 11.45 -13.37
C HIS A 51 6.38 12.66 -12.78
N HIS A 52 6.54 12.93 -11.47
CA HIS A 52 5.89 14.09 -10.86
C HIS A 52 6.46 15.43 -11.36
N ALA A 53 7.75 15.50 -11.69
CA ALA A 53 8.36 16.66 -12.31
C ALA A 53 7.82 16.91 -13.73
N SER A 54 7.56 15.85 -14.50
CA SER A 54 6.95 15.95 -15.84
C SER A 54 5.53 16.54 -15.79
N ASN A 55 4.76 16.21 -14.74
CA ASN A 55 3.43 16.72 -14.49
C ASN A 55 3.42 18.12 -13.82
N ASN A 56 4.56 18.80 -13.73
CA ASN A 56 4.75 20.09 -13.03
C ASN A 56 4.34 20.07 -11.55
N ALA A 57 4.26 18.90 -10.92
CA ALA A 57 3.88 18.78 -9.52
C ALA A 57 5.09 18.98 -8.57
N VAL A 58 6.30 18.91 -9.12
CA VAL A 58 7.59 19.02 -8.43
C VAL A 58 8.58 19.79 -9.32
N ILE A 59 9.61 20.38 -8.71
CA ILE A 59 10.67 21.13 -9.39
C ILE A 59 11.36 20.27 -10.46
N LYS A 60 11.43 20.79 -11.69
CA LYS A 60 12.14 20.12 -12.79
C LYS A 60 13.66 20.22 -12.59
N PRO A 61 14.41 19.12 -12.80
CA PRO A 61 15.87 19.20 -12.91
C PRO A 61 16.30 20.17 -14.00
N LEU A 62 17.45 20.83 -13.80
CA LEU A 62 17.98 21.86 -14.72
C LEU A 62 18.13 21.41 -16.19
N PHE A 63 18.27 20.09 -16.42
CA PHE A 63 18.49 19.47 -17.73
C PHE A 63 17.40 18.46 -18.12
N TYR A 64 16.19 18.54 -17.56
CA TYR A 64 15.12 17.60 -17.89
C TYR A 64 14.35 18.03 -19.15
N PRO A 65 14.27 17.17 -20.19
CA PRO A 65 13.52 17.48 -21.40
C PRO A 65 12.01 17.52 -21.13
N GLU A 66 11.24 18.19 -22.00
CA GLU A 66 9.78 18.10 -21.96
C GLU A 66 9.35 16.66 -22.27
N SER A 67 8.81 15.99 -21.25
CA SER A 67 8.30 14.63 -21.33
C SER A 67 6.85 14.60 -20.88
N SER A 68 6.07 13.69 -21.46
CA SER A 68 4.68 13.42 -21.06
C SER A 68 4.55 12.53 -19.82
N GLY A 69 5.67 12.15 -19.19
CA GLY A 69 5.67 11.30 -17.99
C GLY A 69 5.46 9.82 -18.25
N ILE A 70 5.13 9.42 -19.50
CA ILE A 70 4.82 8.04 -19.88
C ILE A 70 6.08 7.18 -19.93
N ASN A 71 7.20 7.72 -20.41
CA ASN A 71 8.45 6.98 -20.55
C ASN A 71 9.06 6.66 -19.18
N GLU A 72 8.88 7.57 -18.22
CA GLU A 72 9.26 7.45 -16.83
C GLU A 72 8.47 6.32 -16.16
N VAL A 73 7.16 6.26 -16.40
CA VAL A 73 6.29 5.17 -15.90
C VAL A 73 6.69 3.83 -16.53
N LYS A 74 7.02 3.79 -17.83
CA LYS A 74 7.52 2.57 -18.49
C LYS A 74 8.83 2.10 -17.86
N LEU A 75 9.76 3.02 -17.61
CA LEU A 75 11.05 2.70 -16.98
C LEU A 75 10.86 2.23 -15.53
N PHE A 76 9.91 2.82 -14.81
CA PHE A 76 9.47 2.33 -13.49
C PHE A 76 9.00 0.86 -13.55
N TRP A 77 8.12 0.49 -14.48
CA TRP A 77 7.66 -0.89 -14.60
C TRP A 77 8.77 -1.87 -14.97
N ILE A 78 9.70 -1.47 -15.83
CA ILE A 78 10.90 -2.27 -16.16
C ILE A 78 11.76 -2.49 -14.90
N ALA A 79 12.00 -1.44 -14.12
CA ALA A 79 12.77 -1.52 -12.88
C ALA A 79 12.08 -2.42 -11.83
N VAL A 80 10.76 -2.32 -11.69
CA VAL A 80 9.96 -3.19 -10.81
C VAL A 80 10.06 -4.66 -11.24
N MET A 81 9.97 -4.95 -12.54
CA MET A 81 10.15 -6.32 -13.04
C MET A 81 11.56 -6.86 -12.76
N GLY A 82 12.59 -6.04 -12.95
CA GLY A 82 13.96 -6.39 -12.58
C GLY A 82 14.11 -6.66 -11.07
N PHE A 83 13.47 -5.85 -10.24
CA PHE A 83 13.43 -6.03 -8.78
C PHE A 83 12.75 -7.34 -8.37
N ILE A 84 11.64 -7.71 -9.01
CA ILE A 84 10.93 -8.98 -8.75
C ILE A 84 11.84 -10.16 -9.08
N ILE A 85 12.47 -10.17 -10.26
CA ILE A 85 13.36 -11.26 -10.70
C ILE A 85 14.54 -11.38 -9.73
N HIS A 86 15.20 -10.26 -9.41
CA HIS A 86 16.30 -10.24 -8.44
C HIS A 86 15.87 -10.81 -7.09
N SER A 87 14.75 -10.32 -6.56
CA SER A 87 14.23 -10.73 -5.25
C SER A 87 13.83 -12.20 -5.22
N PHE A 88 13.28 -12.75 -6.30
CA PHE A 88 12.88 -14.16 -6.38
C PHE A 88 14.08 -15.10 -6.45
N VAL A 89 15.04 -14.83 -7.35
CA VAL A 89 16.30 -15.61 -7.45
C VAL A 89 16.98 -15.65 -6.08
N HIS A 90 17.03 -14.50 -5.43
CA HIS A 90 17.68 -14.33 -4.16
C HIS A 90 16.92 -14.98 -2.99
N SER A 91 15.59 -14.88 -2.98
CA SER A 91 14.73 -15.59 -2.03
C SER A 91 14.99 -17.09 -2.04
N ASN A 92 15.15 -17.69 -3.23
CA ASN A 92 15.43 -19.11 -3.38
C ASN A 92 16.81 -19.49 -2.83
N ILE A 93 17.81 -18.62 -2.97
CA ILE A 93 19.17 -18.84 -2.43
C ILE A 93 19.18 -18.73 -0.88
N ILE A 94 18.48 -17.75 -0.30
CA ILE A 94 18.44 -17.54 1.17
C ILE A 94 17.45 -18.47 1.89
N SER A 95 16.55 -19.15 1.16
CA SER A 95 15.57 -20.09 1.73
C SER A 95 16.20 -21.14 2.67
N TYR A 96 17.51 -21.35 2.58
CA TYR A 96 18.32 -22.14 3.53
C TYR A 96 18.40 -21.60 4.97
N SER A 97 18.12 -20.31 5.25
CA SER A 97 18.37 -19.68 6.56
C SER A 97 17.15 -19.05 7.23
N THR A 98 16.10 -18.66 6.50
CA THR A 98 14.89 -18.02 7.06
C THR A 98 13.63 -18.59 6.40
N SER A 99 12.47 -18.56 7.07
CA SER A 99 11.22 -19.07 6.48
C SER A 99 10.90 -18.35 5.16
N ASN A 100 10.83 -19.10 4.06
CA ASN A 100 10.52 -18.62 2.70
C ASN A 100 9.28 -17.68 2.66
N GLN A 101 8.26 -17.99 3.46
CA GLN A 101 7.03 -17.19 3.59
C GLN A 101 7.28 -15.74 4.04
N ASN A 102 8.21 -15.50 4.96
CA ASN A 102 8.55 -14.14 5.42
C ASN A 102 9.27 -13.35 4.34
N SER A 103 10.12 -14.01 3.54
CA SER A 103 10.80 -13.36 2.41
C SER A 103 9.81 -12.94 1.33
N ILE A 104 8.89 -13.82 0.96
CA ILE A 104 7.85 -13.54 -0.05
C ILE A 104 6.95 -12.39 0.43
N LEU A 105 6.53 -12.39 1.70
CA LEU A 105 5.70 -11.32 2.22
C LEU A 105 6.41 -9.96 2.26
N ARG A 106 7.70 -9.93 2.61
CA ARG A 106 8.50 -8.68 2.51
C ARG A 106 8.55 -8.15 1.08
N ILE A 107 8.74 -9.02 0.10
CA ILE A 107 8.74 -8.64 -1.32
C ILE A 107 7.37 -8.05 -1.71
N ILE A 108 6.26 -8.69 -1.30
CA ILE A 108 4.90 -8.20 -1.58
C ILE A 108 4.68 -6.81 -0.95
N ILE A 109 5.12 -6.60 0.29
CA ILE A 109 5.01 -5.29 0.97
C ILE A 109 5.81 -4.22 0.22
N GLN A 110 7.04 -4.54 -0.20
CA GLN A 110 7.89 -3.61 -0.95
C GLN A 110 7.27 -3.24 -2.31
N LEU A 111 6.74 -4.22 -3.04
CA LEU A 111 6.02 -3.96 -4.30
C LEU A 111 4.77 -3.11 -4.07
N TRP A 112 4.00 -3.38 -3.02
CA TRP A 112 2.83 -2.59 -2.67
C TRP A 112 3.19 -1.13 -2.41
N ILE A 113 4.27 -0.86 -1.66
CA ILE A 113 4.76 0.49 -1.37
C ILE A 113 5.22 1.18 -2.65
N MET A 114 6.01 0.53 -3.51
CA MET A 114 6.51 1.11 -4.76
C MET A 114 5.37 1.49 -5.71
N ILE A 115 4.41 0.58 -5.91
CA ILE A 115 3.27 0.80 -6.80
C ILE A 115 2.36 1.89 -6.22
N SER A 116 2.08 1.86 -4.90
CA SER A 116 1.29 2.91 -4.26
C SER A 116 1.97 4.28 -4.39
N ALA A 117 3.28 4.37 -4.17
CA ALA A 117 4.04 5.61 -4.27
C ALA A 117 3.99 6.23 -5.68
N MET A 118 4.01 5.39 -6.73
CA MET A 118 3.87 5.85 -8.12
C MET A 118 2.47 6.38 -8.45
N LEU A 119 1.43 5.82 -7.81
CA LEU A 119 0.04 6.19 -8.05
C LEU A 119 -0.42 7.38 -7.20
N HIS A 120 0.23 7.63 -6.07
CA HIS A 120 -0.11 8.71 -5.15
C HIS A 120 0.28 10.08 -5.69
N ARG A 121 -0.45 11.11 -5.26
CA ARG A 121 -0.01 12.50 -5.41
C ARG A 121 1.27 12.73 -4.59
N PRO A 122 2.15 13.66 -5.00
CA PRO A 122 3.48 13.80 -4.39
C PRO A 122 3.43 14.09 -2.88
N HIS A 123 2.44 14.86 -2.42
CA HIS A 123 2.26 15.15 -0.99
C HIS A 123 1.81 13.93 -0.16
N ASN A 124 1.14 12.95 -0.77
CA ASN A 124 0.69 11.73 -0.09
C ASN A 124 1.78 10.67 0.01
N ILE A 125 2.84 10.74 -0.80
CA ILE A 125 3.94 9.77 -0.79
C ILE A 125 4.57 9.67 0.61
N ILE A 126 4.67 10.78 1.35
CA ILE A 126 5.22 10.80 2.73
C ILE A 126 4.43 9.94 3.72
N LEU A 127 3.14 9.72 3.45
CA LEU A 127 2.25 9.01 4.36
C LEU A 127 2.55 7.51 4.37
N LEU A 128 3.06 6.94 3.27
CA LEU A 128 3.47 5.54 3.21
C LEU A 128 4.57 5.23 4.25
N PRO A 129 5.68 6.00 4.30
CA PRO A 129 6.65 5.94 5.38
C PRO A 129 6.08 6.04 6.80
N MET A 130 5.29 7.08 7.01
CA MET A 130 4.75 7.41 8.32
C MET A 130 3.82 6.31 8.82
N GLN A 131 3.06 5.69 7.91
CA GLN A 131 2.21 4.56 8.24
C GLN A 131 3.01 3.36 8.73
N LEU A 132 4.12 3.02 8.07
CA LEU A 132 4.94 1.88 8.47
C LEU A 132 5.56 2.07 9.85
N ILE A 133 6.09 3.26 10.11
CA ILE A 133 6.64 3.62 11.42
C ILE A 133 5.53 3.53 12.48
N THR A 134 4.36 4.10 12.20
CA THR A 134 3.21 4.10 13.13
C THR A 134 2.72 2.68 13.44
N CYS A 135 2.54 1.84 12.41
CA CYS A 135 2.17 0.43 12.59
C CYS A 135 3.20 -0.32 13.45
N LYS A 136 4.50 -0.08 13.24
CA LYS A 136 5.56 -0.74 13.99
C LYS A 136 5.57 -0.31 15.46
N ILE A 137 5.58 1.00 15.72
CA ILE A 137 5.56 1.56 17.09
C ILE A 137 4.33 1.04 17.86
N ILE A 138 3.15 1.08 17.24
CA ILE A 138 1.93 0.62 17.90
C ILE A 138 1.98 -0.89 18.14
N SER A 139 2.44 -1.68 17.17
CA SER A 139 2.60 -3.12 17.34
C SER A 139 3.53 -3.47 18.50
N ASP A 140 4.72 -2.85 18.54
CA ASP A 140 5.73 -3.07 19.59
C ASP A 140 5.18 -2.68 20.97
N SER A 141 4.44 -1.56 21.05
CA SER A 141 3.82 -1.11 22.31
C SER A 141 2.73 -2.05 22.82
N LEU A 142 1.91 -2.61 21.92
CA LEU A 142 0.79 -3.50 22.29
C LEU A 142 1.23 -4.95 22.49
N GLN A 143 2.40 -5.33 21.96
CA GLN A 143 3.01 -6.63 22.24
C GLN A 143 3.31 -6.80 23.73
N PHE A 144 3.67 -5.72 24.44
CA PHE A 144 3.91 -5.74 25.88
C PHE A 144 2.67 -6.18 26.69
N ASN A 145 1.47 -5.83 26.21
CA ASN A 145 0.21 -6.14 26.90
C ASN A 145 -0.39 -7.52 26.51
N ASN A 146 0.31 -8.29 25.66
CA ASN A 146 -0.03 -9.63 25.18
C ASN A 146 -1.45 -9.79 24.57
N ASN A 147 -2.13 -8.69 24.23
CA ASN A 147 -3.49 -8.70 23.69
C ASN A 147 -3.48 -8.56 22.16
N LYS A 148 -3.44 -9.70 21.48
CA LYS A 148 -3.40 -9.77 20.01
C LYS A 148 -4.61 -9.15 19.32
N VAL A 149 -5.79 -9.30 19.90
CA VAL A 149 -7.03 -8.76 19.30
C VAL A 149 -6.96 -7.24 19.25
N MET A 150 -6.49 -6.61 20.34
CA MET A 150 -6.29 -5.17 20.39
C MET A 150 -5.22 -4.71 19.41
N LYS A 151 -4.11 -5.44 19.29
CA LYS A 151 -3.08 -5.16 18.27
C LYS A 151 -3.64 -5.18 16.85
N PHE A 152 -4.42 -6.20 16.48
CA PHE A 152 -5.00 -6.30 15.14
C PHE A 152 -6.03 -5.20 14.89
N TYR A 153 -6.87 -4.92 15.89
CA TYR A 153 -7.85 -3.85 15.79
C TYR A 153 -7.18 -2.47 15.66
N ALA A 154 -6.14 -2.21 16.46
CA ALA A 154 -5.37 -0.97 16.37
C ALA A 154 -4.75 -0.79 14.98
N ASN A 155 -4.11 -1.80 14.41
CA ASN A 155 -3.57 -1.72 13.05
C ASN A 155 -4.65 -1.54 11.99
N TYR A 156 -5.80 -2.21 12.11
CA TYR A 156 -6.96 -1.97 11.25
C TYR A 156 -7.43 -0.50 11.33
N CYS A 157 -7.49 0.07 12.53
CA CYS A 157 -7.80 1.49 12.74
C CYS A 157 -6.75 2.42 12.13
N ILE A 158 -5.46 2.14 12.28
CA ILE A 158 -4.37 2.92 11.65
C ILE A 158 -4.56 2.96 10.13
N GLY A 159 -4.90 1.82 9.51
CA GLY A 159 -5.20 1.76 8.08
C GLY A 159 -6.32 2.73 7.66
N ASN A 160 -7.39 2.81 8.45
CA ASN A 160 -8.49 3.76 8.22
C ASN A 160 -8.07 5.21 8.49
N VAL A 161 -7.23 5.48 9.50
CA VAL A 161 -6.72 6.83 9.78
C VAL A 161 -5.87 7.33 8.61
N PHE A 162 -4.94 6.51 8.12
CA PHE A 162 -4.10 6.87 6.97
C PHE A 162 -4.88 6.99 5.67
N TYR A 163 -5.97 6.23 5.50
CA TYR A 163 -6.91 6.42 4.39
C TYR A 163 -7.43 7.86 4.33
N PHE A 164 -7.87 8.42 5.47
CA PHE A 164 -8.33 9.81 5.53
C PHE A 164 -7.19 10.82 5.44
N TYR A 165 -6.00 10.53 6.00
CA TYR A 165 -4.84 11.42 5.85
C TYR A 165 -4.36 11.58 4.41
N GLN A 166 -4.58 10.57 3.55
CA GLN A 166 -4.33 10.68 2.11
C GLN A 166 -5.34 11.58 1.38
N GLY A 167 -6.28 12.21 2.09
CA GLY A 167 -7.29 13.09 1.51
C GLY A 167 -8.50 12.35 0.93
N ASN A 168 -8.59 11.02 1.11
CA ASN A 168 -9.80 10.29 0.76
C ASN A 168 -10.94 10.66 1.71
N SER A 169 -12.17 10.61 1.21
CA SER A 169 -13.37 10.78 2.01
C SER A 169 -14.43 9.77 1.60
N ASN A 170 -15.62 9.87 2.21
CA ASN A 170 -16.76 9.03 1.86
C ASN A 170 -17.59 9.60 0.68
N SER A 171 -17.04 10.57 -0.05
CA SER A 171 -17.66 11.20 -1.21
C SER A 171 -16.94 10.79 -2.49
N LEU A 172 -17.70 10.37 -3.50
CA LEU A 172 -17.16 9.97 -4.81
C LEU A 172 -16.33 11.07 -5.48
N ALA A 173 -16.56 12.34 -5.13
CA ALA A 173 -15.78 13.47 -5.62
C ALA A 173 -14.31 13.44 -5.15
N THR A 174 -14.00 12.67 -4.10
CA THR A 174 -12.63 12.54 -3.58
C THR A 174 -11.86 11.35 -4.15
N VAL A 175 -12.48 10.49 -4.96
CA VAL A 175 -11.74 9.45 -5.69
C VAL A 175 -10.81 10.11 -6.70
N ASP A 176 -9.51 9.88 -6.58
CA ASP A 176 -8.54 10.39 -7.53
C ASP A 176 -8.53 9.55 -8.81
N VAL A 177 -9.41 9.91 -9.75
CA VAL A 177 -9.50 9.25 -11.07
C VAL A 177 -8.21 9.42 -11.87
N ALA A 178 -7.44 10.49 -11.63
CA ALA A 178 -6.18 10.74 -12.33
C ALA A 178 -5.14 9.64 -12.07
N ALA A 179 -5.14 9.02 -10.88
CA ALA A 179 -4.29 7.87 -10.57
C ALA A 179 -4.54 6.69 -11.52
N GLY A 180 -5.77 6.56 -12.03
CA GLY A 180 -6.14 5.53 -13.01
C GLY A 180 -5.52 5.68 -14.40
N TYR A 181 -4.94 6.84 -14.71
CA TYR A 181 -4.34 7.15 -16.01
C TYR A 181 -2.81 7.25 -15.96
N VAL A 182 -2.18 6.94 -14.82
CA VAL A 182 -0.72 6.99 -14.66
C VAL A 182 -0.04 6.06 -15.68
N GLY A 183 0.67 6.66 -16.65
CA GLY A 183 1.37 5.95 -17.72
C GLY A 183 0.49 5.42 -18.87
N LEU A 184 -0.79 5.80 -18.93
CA LEU A 184 -1.70 5.41 -20.01
C LEU A 184 -1.95 6.56 -20.99
N GLN A 185 -1.95 6.26 -22.29
CA GLN A 185 -2.33 7.21 -23.35
C GLN A 185 -3.84 7.19 -23.64
N SER A 186 -4.48 6.05 -23.42
CA SER A 186 -5.89 5.82 -23.67
C SER A 186 -6.53 5.10 -22.49
N PHE A 187 -7.84 5.31 -22.34
CA PHE A 187 -8.61 4.67 -21.27
C PHE A 187 -8.68 3.16 -21.50
N ILE A 188 -8.21 2.39 -20.52
CA ILE A 188 -8.34 0.93 -20.47
C ILE A 188 -9.02 0.59 -19.15
N LEU A 189 -10.33 0.33 -19.21
CA LEU A 189 -11.20 0.11 -18.06
C LEU A 189 -10.59 -0.77 -16.94
N PRO A 190 -10.09 -1.99 -17.21
CA PRO A 190 -9.58 -2.85 -16.14
C PRO A 190 -8.34 -2.28 -15.46
N ILE A 191 -7.40 -1.70 -16.22
CA ILE A 191 -6.15 -1.15 -15.66
C ILE A 191 -6.46 0.10 -14.85
N THR A 192 -7.25 1.01 -15.41
CA THR A 192 -7.66 2.26 -14.75
C THR A 192 -8.40 1.97 -13.45
N THR A 193 -9.29 0.97 -13.44
CA THR A 193 -10.01 0.57 -12.22
C THR A 193 -9.07 0.02 -11.16
N ILE A 194 -8.13 -0.86 -11.54
CA ILE A 194 -7.15 -1.43 -10.59
C ILE A 194 -6.28 -0.32 -9.98
N PHE A 195 -5.78 0.62 -10.79
CA PHE A 195 -4.96 1.72 -10.30
C PHE A 195 -5.72 2.65 -9.36
N ILE A 196 -6.98 2.99 -9.67
CA ILE A 196 -7.84 3.77 -8.77
C ILE A 196 -8.05 3.02 -7.45
N CYS A 197 -8.31 1.71 -7.49
CA CYS A 197 -8.49 0.88 -6.30
C CYS A 197 -7.21 0.82 -5.45
N ILE A 198 -6.04 0.61 -6.06
CA ILE A 198 -4.75 0.59 -5.35
C ILE A 198 -4.50 1.96 -4.70
N ASN A 199 -4.69 3.06 -5.45
CA ASN A 199 -4.49 4.40 -4.92
C ASN A 199 -5.41 4.67 -3.71
N THR A 200 -6.71 4.39 -3.86
CA THR A 200 -7.75 4.66 -2.86
C THR A 200 -7.59 3.80 -1.60
N PHE A 201 -7.31 2.51 -1.75
CA PHE A 201 -7.25 1.56 -0.61
C PHE A 201 -5.80 1.20 -0.21
N SER A 202 -4.81 1.98 -0.66
CA SER A 202 -3.38 1.78 -0.38
C SER A 202 -3.07 1.60 1.11
N ALA A 203 -3.56 2.51 1.96
CA ALA A 203 -3.29 2.51 3.39
C ALA A 203 -3.93 1.33 4.14
N PRO A 204 -5.25 1.07 4.02
CA PRO A 204 -5.86 -0.04 4.73
C PRO A 204 -5.27 -1.41 4.36
N ILE A 205 -4.87 -1.60 3.10
CA ILE A 205 -4.23 -2.84 2.64
C ILE A 205 -2.80 -2.93 3.18
N LEU A 206 -2.05 -1.84 3.19
CA LEU A 206 -0.71 -1.81 3.78
C LEU A 206 -0.74 -2.16 5.27
N ALA A 207 -1.73 -1.67 6.02
CA ALA A 207 -1.91 -2.01 7.43
C ALA A 207 -2.17 -3.51 7.66
N TYR A 208 -3.00 -4.11 6.80
CA TYR A 208 -3.23 -5.56 6.82
C TYR A 208 -1.95 -6.35 6.51
N LEU A 209 -1.22 -6.00 5.44
CA LEU A 209 0.03 -6.67 5.07
C LEU A 209 1.11 -6.57 6.16
N MET A 210 1.22 -5.42 6.83
CA MET A 210 2.15 -5.24 7.94
C MET A 210 1.76 -6.09 9.17
N THR A 211 0.47 -6.18 9.48
CA THR A 211 -0.02 -7.03 10.58
C THR A 211 0.23 -8.50 10.29
N LEU A 212 0.02 -8.91 9.03
CA LEU A 212 0.34 -10.25 8.56
C LEU A 212 1.84 -10.55 8.71
N HIS A 213 2.71 -9.62 8.31
CA HIS A 213 4.16 -9.79 8.40
C HIS A 213 4.62 -10.00 9.83
N ASP A 214 4.09 -9.20 10.75
CA ASP A 214 4.43 -9.29 12.15
C ASP A 214 3.94 -10.61 12.78
N GLU A 215 2.74 -11.08 12.44
CA GLU A 215 2.24 -12.37 12.94
C GLU A 215 3.01 -13.57 12.40
N ILE A 216 3.45 -13.57 11.14
CA ILE A 216 4.26 -14.68 10.59
C ILE A 216 5.68 -14.63 11.16
N THR A 217 6.20 -13.44 11.43
CA THR A 217 7.52 -13.26 12.08
C THR A 217 7.49 -13.63 13.56
N SER A 218 6.33 -13.55 14.22
CA SER A 218 6.17 -13.93 15.63
C SER A 218 6.56 -15.39 15.90
N ARG A 219 7.37 -15.62 16.95
CA ARG A 219 7.93 -16.94 17.31
C ARG A 219 6.96 -17.88 18.03
N GLU A 220 5.65 -17.71 17.86
CA GLU A 220 4.69 -18.66 18.44
C GLU A 220 4.84 -20.03 17.80
N LEU A 221 5.30 -21.00 18.61
CA LEU A 221 5.58 -22.38 18.24
C LEU A 221 4.31 -23.23 18.05
N ASN A 222 3.18 -22.79 18.61
CA ASN A 222 1.97 -23.62 18.74
C ASN A 222 1.02 -23.55 17.54
N ARG A 223 1.31 -22.70 16.54
CA ARG A 223 0.43 -22.53 15.37
C ARG A 223 1.22 -22.52 14.08
N THR A 224 0.69 -23.24 13.09
CA THR A 224 1.18 -23.19 11.72
C THR A 224 0.92 -21.81 11.12
N VAL A 225 1.69 -21.43 10.10
CA VAL A 225 1.50 -20.14 9.41
C VAL A 225 0.10 -20.05 8.80
N GLY A 226 -0.44 -21.13 8.24
CA GLY A 226 -1.80 -21.16 7.70
C GLY A 226 -2.87 -20.84 8.75
N GLU A 227 -2.74 -21.36 9.97
CA GLU A 227 -3.67 -21.07 11.07
C GLU A 227 -3.56 -19.61 11.55
N LYS A 228 -2.33 -19.06 11.60
CA LYS A 228 -2.12 -17.65 11.95
C LYS A 228 -2.82 -16.72 10.95
N ILE A 229 -2.66 -16.97 9.64
CA ILE A 229 -3.30 -16.18 8.58
C ILE A 229 -4.81 -16.34 8.63
N PHE A 230 -5.32 -17.56 8.79
CA PHE A 230 -6.76 -17.80 8.90
C PHE A 230 -7.39 -17.04 10.08
N LEU A 231 -6.74 -17.07 11.24
CA LEU A 231 -7.20 -16.33 12.42
C LEU A 231 -7.21 -14.82 12.18
N LEU A 232 -6.17 -14.29 11.55
CA LEU A 232 -6.07 -12.87 11.18
C LEU A 232 -7.20 -12.47 10.20
N ASN A 233 -7.38 -13.24 9.13
CA ASN A 233 -8.42 -13.03 8.12
C ASN A 233 -9.81 -13.06 8.74
N ARG A 234 -10.06 -13.99 9.68
CA ARG A 234 -11.32 -14.07 10.41
C ARG A 234 -11.58 -12.80 11.22
N LEU A 235 -10.58 -12.29 11.95
CA LEU A 235 -10.73 -11.09 12.77
C LEU A 235 -10.94 -9.83 11.93
N PHE A 236 -10.16 -9.64 10.87
CA PHE A 236 -10.36 -8.51 9.97
C PHE A 236 -11.72 -8.58 9.24
N THR A 237 -12.17 -9.77 8.85
CA THR A 237 -13.52 -9.96 8.29
C THR A 237 -14.59 -9.52 9.30
N LEU A 238 -14.46 -9.89 10.58
CA LEU A 238 -15.39 -9.45 11.63
C LEU A 238 -15.36 -7.92 11.83
N PHE A 239 -14.17 -7.31 11.88
CA PHE A 239 -14.03 -5.85 11.99
C PHE A 239 -14.65 -5.11 10.81
N LYS A 240 -14.65 -5.72 9.62
CA LYS A 240 -15.24 -5.13 8.41
C LYS A 240 -16.74 -5.40 8.28
N PHE A 241 -17.21 -6.55 8.77
CA PHE A 241 -18.62 -6.93 8.74
C PHE A 241 -19.50 -6.00 9.58
N LEU A 242 -19.00 -5.54 10.74
CA LEU A 242 -19.74 -4.64 11.62
C LEU A 242 -20.14 -3.32 10.94
N PRO A 243 -19.21 -2.48 10.41
CA PRO A 243 -19.59 -1.24 9.73
C PRO A 243 -20.44 -1.50 8.49
N LEU A 244 -20.12 -2.56 7.71
CA LEU A 244 -20.90 -2.91 6.53
C LEU A 244 -22.37 -3.22 6.87
N SER A 245 -22.61 -4.03 7.91
CA SER A 245 -23.97 -4.37 8.36
C SER A 245 -24.72 -3.17 8.93
N VAL A 246 -24.05 -2.29 9.66
CA VAL A 246 -24.67 -1.05 10.18
C VAL A 246 -25.12 -0.15 9.03
N TYR A 247 -24.26 0.09 8.03
CA TYR A 247 -24.63 0.93 6.89
C TYR A 247 -25.73 0.30 6.01
N THR A 248 -25.74 -1.02 5.83
CA THR A 248 -26.84 -1.68 5.10
C THR A 248 -28.16 -1.57 5.86
N ILE A 249 -28.18 -1.74 7.19
CA ILE A 249 -29.39 -1.54 8.02
C ILE A 249 -29.87 -0.08 7.96
N ILE A 250 -28.97 0.90 8.07
CA ILE A 250 -29.34 2.31 8.01
C ILE A 250 -29.96 2.65 6.65
N ILE A 251 -29.37 2.17 5.55
CA ILE A 251 -29.89 2.41 4.20
C ILE A 251 -31.24 1.74 3.97
N THR A 252 -31.45 0.53 4.49
CA THR A 252 -32.75 -0.14 4.35
C THR A 252 -33.86 0.58 5.13
N ILE A 253 -33.56 1.08 6.34
CA ILE A 253 -34.49 1.89 7.14
C ILE A 253 -34.77 3.23 6.43
N MET A 254 -33.73 3.91 5.97
CA MET A 254 -33.84 5.26 5.41
C MET A 254 -34.23 5.28 3.92
N ARG A 255 -34.55 4.14 3.30
CA ARG A 255 -34.73 3.95 1.83
C ARG A 255 -35.59 5.00 1.11
N TYR A 256 -36.55 5.62 1.79
CA TYR A 256 -37.45 6.62 1.21
C TYR A 256 -36.99 8.08 1.43
N HIS A 257 -35.89 8.27 2.15
CA HIS A 257 -35.31 9.57 2.43
C HIS A 257 -34.31 9.98 1.34
N LEU A 258 -34.32 11.23 0.91
CA LEU A 258 -33.43 11.76 -0.15
C LEU A 258 -31.93 11.55 0.16
N PHE A 259 -31.54 11.58 1.44
CA PHE A 259 -30.15 11.31 1.89
C PHE A 259 -29.61 9.93 1.53
N VAL A 260 -30.46 8.96 1.17
CA VAL A 260 -29.98 7.64 0.72
C VAL A 260 -29.09 7.79 -0.50
N TRP A 261 -29.45 8.64 -1.44
CA TRP A 261 -28.73 8.78 -2.71
C TRP A 261 -27.49 9.66 -2.59
N SER A 262 -27.54 10.73 -1.77
CA SER A 262 -26.44 11.70 -1.70
C SER A 262 -25.41 11.41 -0.61
N VAL A 263 -25.78 10.74 0.48
CA VAL A 263 -24.90 10.53 1.65
C VAL A 263 -24.64 9.04 1.88
N PHE A 264 -25.70 8.25 2.02
CA PHE A 264 -25.53 6.86 2.46
C PHE A 264 -25.08 5.91 1.35
N SER A 265 -25.61 6.02 0.14
CA SER A 265 -25.25 5.16 -1.00
C SER A 265 -23.78 5.32 -1.40
N PRO A 266 -23.21 6.53 -1.54
CA PRO A 266 -21.77 6.69 -1.75
C PRO A 266 -20.95 6.03 -0.65
N LYS A 267 -21.31 6.24 0.63
CA LYS A 267 -20.61 5.62 1.76
C LYS A 267 -20.64 4.10 1.72
N LEU A 268 -21.80 3.50 1.45
CA LEU A 268 -21.93 2.05 1.35
C LEU A 268 -21.13 1.50 0.17
N LEU A 269 -21.10 2.20 -0.96
CA LEU A 269 -20.27 1.80 -2.11
C LEU A 269 -18.79 1.75 -1.73
N TYR A 270 -18.28 2.75 -1.00
CA TYR A 270 -16.90 2.72 -0.49
C TYR A 270 -16.65 1.55 0.45
N GLU A 271 -17.55 1.30 1.41
CA GLU A 271 -17.41 0.18 2.34
C GLU A 271 -17.46 -1.17 1.61
N ALA A 272 -18.31 -1.31 0.59
CA ALA A 272 -18.39 -2.49 -0.26
C ALA A 272 -17.10 -2.68 -1.07
N MET A 273 -16.62 -1.64 -1.75
CA MET A 273 -15.36 -1.69 -2.52
C MET A 273 -14.13 -1.94 -1.64
N TYR A 274 -14.07 -1.33 -0.46
CA TYR A 274 -13.00 -1.63 0.48
C TYR A 274 -13.07 -3.11 0.90
N SER A 275 -14.26 -3.62 1.22
CA SER A 275 -14.46 -5.03 1.60
C SER A 275 -14.05 -5.98 0.48
N THR A 276 -14.42 -5.70 -0.77
CA THR A 276 -14.04 -6.56 -1.91
C THR A 276 -12.53 -6.59 -2.11
N VAL A 277 -11.87 -5.43 -2.12
CA VAL A 277 -10.41 -5.38 -2.27
C VAL A 277 -9.72 -6.09 -1.09
N LEU A 278 -10.17 -5.86 0.14
CA LEU A 278 -9.63 -6.53 1.32
C LEU A 278 -9.78 -8.06 1.22
N PHE A 279 -10.96 -8.58 0.86
CA PHE A 279 -11.17 -10.02 0.73
C PHE A 279 -10.36 -10.65 -0.41
N ILE A 280 -10.21 -9.95 -1.54
CA ILE A 280 -9.31 -10.38 -2.62
C ILE A 280 -7.87 -10.48 -2.08
N THR A 281 -7.37 -9.46 -1.35
CA THR A 281 -6.02 -9.50 -0.77
C THR A 281 -5.86 -10.61 0.27
N MET A 282 -6.87 -10.88 1.09
CA MET A 282 -6.82 -11.99 2.06
C MET A 282 -6.73 -13.35 1.37
N PHE A 283 -7.54 -13.55 0.33
CA PHE A 283 -7.58 -14.79 -0.43
C PHE A 283 -6.26 -15.03 -1.18
N THR A 284 -5.70 -13.99 -1.81
CA THR A 284 -4.40 -14.10 -2.49
C THR A 284 -3.28 -14.37 -1.50
N MET A 285 -3.23 -13.68 -0.37
CA MET A 285 -2.22 -13.92 0.67
C MET A 285 -2.32 -15.31 1.28
N GLN A 286 -3.53 -15.80 1.57
CA GLN A 286 -3.73 -17.17 2.04
C GLN A 286 -3.20 -18.18 1.03
N SER A 287 -3.54 -18.01 -0.26
CA SER A 287 -3.15 -18.94 -1.33
C SER A 287 -1.63 -18.98 -1.57
N ILE A 288 -0.99 -17.81 -1.67
CA ILE A 288 0.47 -17.70 -1.87
C ILE A 288 1.24 -18.33 -0.71
N LEU A 289 0.82 -18.03 0.53
CA LEU A 289 1.53 -18.50 1.72
C LEU A 289 1.21 -19.96 2.06
N SER A 290 0.04 -20.49 1.65
CA SER A 290 -0.25 -21.92 1.75
C SER A 290 0.49 -22.74 0.70
N PHE A 291 0.59 -22.25 -0.55
CA PHE A 291 1.27 -22.95 -1.63
C PHE A 291 2.76 -23.16 -1.33
N THR A 292 3.43 -22.12 -0.84
CA THR A 292 4.84 -22.14 -0.43
C THR A 292 5.15 -23.07 0.76
N ARG A 293 4.12 -23.62 1.42
CA ARG A 293 4.26 -24.69 2.43
C ARG A 293 4.37 -26.08 1.78
N ASN A 294 3.59 -26.35 0.73
CA ASN A 294 3.51 -27.68 0.13
C ASN A 294 4.80 -28.09 -0.57
N GLU A 295 5.49 -27.15 -1.23
CA GLU A 295 6.80 -27.38 -1.86
C GLU A 295 7.92 -27.79 -0.88
N ARG A 296 7.68 -27.78 0.43
CA ARG A 296 8.65 -28.21 1.45
C ARG A 296 8.40 -29.62 1.99
N LEU A 297 7.28 -30.26 1.62
CA LEU A 297 6.90 -31.62 2.06
C LEU A 297 7.06 -32.67 0.95
N GLU A 298 7.38 -32.24 -0.26
CA GLU A 298 7.78 -33.07 -1.41
C GLU A 298 9.31 -32.99 -1.61
#